data_AF-A0A820CQA5-F1
#
_entry.id   AF-A0A820CQA5-F1
#
_cell.length_a   1.000
_cell.length_b   1.000
_cell.length_c   1.000
_cell.angle_alpha   90.00
_cell.angle_beta   90.00
_cell.angle_gamma   90.00
#
_symmetry.space_group_name_H-M   'P 1'
#
loop_
_entity.id
_entity.type
_entity.pdbx_description
1 polymer ?
#
loop_
_entity_poly.entity_id
_entity_poly.type
_entity_poly.pdbx_seq_one_letter_code
_entity_poly.pdbx_strand_id
1 'polypeptide(L)'
;MQSKIESEHLALRTNIISVDRPDSSQVEHLVDLHVYIIPKNIWKNRQNLAENETMEQAISAGFVHVPQNLTIHELRQIIFKICGQDDQFPKDFIYLRSVGRCLTKVKPQQETDLRVKNYRPPMTFAPEIYILEGHHDDESSTPTNTKAYIFRESPIHRSLMTPSQLTTNRQQSWVRPNAVPSLQSSTATYRSLVHSSERKNSTNLNGPAISSYSKELAKLREEQERLRLRQIELARQRREIELEQQRREKELREKQENLSREQRQKEEKEAAIRIQGAYRNYRNRRKLKEKQLRQISNFVNYRGLWSPEPDERRIPSSIEQRNAYSTPLERYRKWRNEHQWSASSSVKSENINMKKSDADQSFGFSSFRHAANELERLQKEARELTRRKAEEEHVEELNAHDVVKLSDHLQELKTKRTALEAARETIIRQMQQLHAQIAVRRKEERDLWKQRYLIEKKKTAALEERGRMTLNEQSDINTEIEQAKIRLNNSTKLRQQAENECHLLREELQQIRTNMNNLENQPLSKQPSPVQQKQQTIPISLDITLQY
;
A
#
# COMPACT_ATOMS: atom_id res chain seq x y z
N MET A 1 -34.23 15.60 12.67
CA MET A 1 -34.04 14.15 12.47
C MET A 1 -32.88 13.84 11.50
N GLN A 2 -32.61 14.65 10.46
CA GLN A 2 -31.38 14.47 9.65
C GLN A 2 -30.06 14.70 10.41
N SER A 3 -30.00 15.60 11.40
CA SER A 3 -28.75 15.83 12.17
C SER A 3 -28.36 14.68 13.10
N LYS A 4 -29.30 13.79 13.43
CA LYS A 4 -29.05 12.61 14.27
C LYS A 4 -28.52 11.43 13.43
N ILE A 5 -28.84 11.41 12.14
CA ILE A 5 -28.36 10.40 11.18
C ILE A 5 -26.94 10.74 10.70
N GLU A 6 -26.61 12.02 10.56
CA GLU A 6 -25.24 12.45 10.19
C GLU A 6 -24.22 12.26 11.33
N SER A 7 -24.66 12.31 12.60
CA SER A 7 -23.80 12.02 13.75
C SER A 7 -23.56 10.51 13.93
N GLU A 8 -24.54 9.66 13.62
CA GLU A 8 -24.35 8.20 13.61
C GLU A 8 -23.51 7.72 12.40
N HIS A 9 -23.61 8.37 11.24
CA HIS A 9 -22.76 8.06 10.09
C HIS A 9 -21.30 8.53 10.22
N LEU A 10 -21.02 9.56 11.03
CA LEU A 10 -19.66 9.95 11.38
C LEU A 10 -19.03 9.01 12.43
N ALA A 11 -19.85 8.44 13.32
CA ALA A 11 -19.39 7.50 14.35
C ALA A 11 -18.96 6.13 13.78
N LEU A 12 -19.52 5.70 12.63
CA LEU A 12 -19.14 4.44 11.98
C LEU A 12 -17.89 4.52 11.09
N ARG A 13 -17.29 5.71 10.92
CA ARG A 13 -16.02 5.90 10.17
C ARG A 13 -14.78 6.03 11.05
N THR A 14 -14.93 5.92 12.37
CA THR A 14 -13.81 5.94 13.31
C THR A 14 -14.02 4.88 14.39
N ASN A 15 -13.86 3.60 13.99
CA ASN A 15 -13.59 2.54 14.97
C ASN A 15 -12.17 2.70 15.52
N ILE A 16 -11.97 3.72 16.36
CA ILE A 16 -10.89 3.73 17.35
C ILE A 16 -11.48 3.00 18.55
N ILE A 17 -11.31 1.68 18.55
CA ILE A 17 -11.57 0.88 19.75
C ILE A 17 -10.45 1.21 20.72
N SER A 18 -10.76 2.06 21.71
CA SER A 18 -9.96 2.24 22.92
C SER A 18 -9.92 0.90 23.66
N VAL A 19 -8.87 0.13 23.40
CA VAL A 19 -8.45 -0.97 24.28
C VAL A 19 -7.85 -0.33 25.53
N ASP A 20 -8.21 -0.86 26.69
CA ASP A 20 -7.86 -0.41 28.03
C ASP A 20 -6.51 0.30 28.13
N ARG A 21 -6.54 1.50 28.72
CA ARG A 21 -5.35 2.34 28.96
C ARG A 21 -4.39 1.58 29.86
N PRO A 22 -3.21 1.12 29.36
CA PRO A 22 -2.23 0.48 30.22
C PRO A 22 -1.55 1.54 31.08
N ASP A 23 -1.08 1.09 32.24
CA ASP A 23 -0.29 1.84 33.19
C ASP A 23 0.83 2.63 32.49
N SER A 24 1.03 3.91 32.88
CA SER A 24 1.88 4.88 32.16
C SER A 24 3.39 4.58 32.21
N SER A 25 3.76 3.40 32.67
CA SER A 25 5.11 2.84 32.70
C SER A 25 5.39 1.86 31.54
N GLN A 26 4.39 1.50 30.73
CA GLN A 26 4.52 0.63 29.54
C GLN A 26 4.05 1.29 28.24
N VAL A 27 4.43 2.54 27.99
CA VAL A 27 4.44 3.06 26.62
C VAL A 27 5.62 2.42 25.89
N GLU A 28 5.51 1.10 25.68
CA GLU A 28 6.39 0.37 24.78
C GLU A 28 6.31 1.05 23.42
N HIS A 29 7.47 1.25 22.78
CA HIS A 29 7.55 1.97 21.53
C HIS A 29 6.70 1.31 20.44
N LEU A 30 5.47 1.78 20.24
CA LEU A 30 4.56 1.34 19.18
C LEU A 30 5.09 1.79 17.82
N VAL A 31 4.81 1.02 16.78
CA VAL A 31 5.21 1.29 15.39
C VAL A 31 4.01 1.14 14.47
N ASP A 32 3.88 2.10 13.56
CA ASP A 32 2.98 2.01 12.41
C ASP A 32 3.65 1.19 11.32
N LEU A 33 3.10 0.00 11.06
CA LEU A 33 3.56 -0.90 10.00
C LEU A 33 2.55 -0.88 8.85
N HIS A 34 3.02 -0.60 7.64
CA HIS A 34 2.20 -0.64 6.43
C HIS A 34 2.15 -2.06 5.87
N VAL A 35 0.95 -2.60 5.73
CA VAL A 35 0.70 -3.94 5.17
C VAL A 35 0.35 -3.83 3.68
N TYR A 36 1.06 -4.61 2.86
CA TYR A 36 0.85 -4.71 1.43
C TYR A 36 0.54 -6.15 1.00
N ILE A 37 -0.42 -6.31 0.09
CA ILE A 37 -0.78 -7.56 -0.55
C ILE A 37 -0.11 -7.61 -1.92
N ILE A 38 0.57 -8.72 -2.22
CA ILE A 38 1.27 -8.98 -3.47
C ILE A 38 0.37 -9.77 -4.40
N PRO A 39 -0.03 -9.19 -5.56
CA PRO A 39 -0.79 -9.92 -6.56
C PRO A 39 -0.06 -11.15 -7.08
N LYS A 40 -0.78 -12.25 -7.30
CA LYS A 40 -0.20 -13.52 -7.78
C LYS A 40 0.50 -13.40 -9.14
N ASN A 41 0.14 -12.42 -9.96
CA ASN A 41 0.73 -12.18 -11.29
C ASN A 41 2.13 -11.56 -11.23
N ILE A 42 2.51 -10.87 -10.15
CA ILE A 42 3.87 -10.31 -10.00
C ILE A 42 4.82 -11.30 -9.30
N TRP A 43 4.27 -12.31 -8.64
CA TRP A 43 5.05 -13.34 -7.98
C TRP A 43 5.57 -14.39 -8.98
N LYS A 44 6.90 -14.56 -9.05
CA LYS A 44 7.52 -15.57 -9.93
C LYS A 44 7.58 -16.92 -9.21
N ASN A 45 6.51 -17.71 -9.34
CA ASN A 45 6.38 -19.03 -8.70
C ASN A 45 7.61 -19.94 -8.89
N ARG A 46 8.18 -20.01 -10.10
CA ARG A 46 9.35 -20.85 -10.40
C ARG A 46 10.59 -20.49 -9.59
N GLN A 47 10.74 -19.22 -9.23
CA GLN A 47 11.93 -18.70 -8.53
C GLN A 47 11.64 -18.38 -7.06
N ASN A 48 10.38 -18.53 -6.61
CA ASN A 48 9.92 -18.13 -5.28
C ASN A 48 10.35 -16.72 -4.88
N LEU A 49 10.26 -15.77 -5.82
CA LEU A 49 10.61 -14.37 -5.59
C LEU A 49 9.71 -13.41 -6.35
N ALA A 50 9.68 -12.17 -5.88
CA ALA A 50 9.22 -11.01 -6.64
C ALA A 50 10.33 -9.96 -6.64
N GLU A 51 10.44 -9.15 -7.70
CA GLU A 51 11.44 -8.09 -7.78
C GLU A 51 10.93 -6.83 -7.07
N ASN A 52 11.81 -6.13 -6.34
CA ASN A 52 11.44 -4.92 -5.60
C ASN A 52 10.93 -3.80 -6.53
N GLU A 53 11.34 -3.78 -7.80
CA GLU A 53 10.87 -2.81 -8.79
C GLU A 53 9.40 -3.01 -9.16
N THR A 54 8.90 -4.24 -9.05
CA THR A 54 7.49 -4.57 -9.33
C THR A 54 6.54 -4.28 -8.17
N MET A 55 7.07 -3.79 -7.05
CA MET A 55 6.34 -3.50 -5.81
C MET A 55 5.40 -2.30 -5.91
N GLU A 56 5.58 -1.45 -6.93
CA GLU A 56 4.62 -0.39 -7.24
C GLU A 56 3.21 -0.92 -7.57
N GLN A 57 3.10 -2.21 -7.90
CA GLN A 57 1.83 -2.89 -8.19
C GLN A 57 1.23 -3.58 -6.96
N ALA A 58 1.90 -3.51 -5.79
CA ALA A 58 1.38 -4.06 -4.55
C ALA A 58 0.14 -3.28 -4.07
N ILE A 59 -0.83 -4.00 -3.52
CA ILE A 59 -2.09 -3.44 -3.05
C ILE A 59 -1.94 -3.10 -1.56
N SER A 60 -2.12 -1.84 -1.19
CA SER A 60 -2.09 -1.43 0.21
C SER A 60 -3.31 -1.98 0.97
N ALA A 61 -3.07 -2.80 1.99
CA ALA A 61 -4.11 -3.25 2.93
C ALA A 61 -4.33 -2.28 4.10
N GLY A 62 -3.40 -1.33 4.31
CA GLY A 62 -3.50 -0.29 5.34
C GLY A 62 -2.40 -0.35 6.39
N PHE A 63 -2.62 0.34 7.51
CA PHE A 63 -1.65 0.45 8.60
C PHE A 63 -2.09 -0.32 9.83
N VAL A 64 -1.12 -0.91 10.53
CA VAL A 64 -1.32 -1.61 11.79
C VAL A 64 -0.39 -0.99 12.84
N HIS A 65 -0.96 -0.62 13.99
CA HIS A 65 -0.23 -0.03 15.10
C HIS A 65 0.11 -1.12 16.13
N VAL A 66 1.39 -1.50 16.25
CA VAL A 66 1.82 -2.66 17.06
C VAL A 66 3.11 -2.41 17.84
N PRO A 67 3.34 -3.13 18.97
CA PRO A 67 4.59 -3.06 19.70
C PRO A 67 5.79 -3.58 18.89
N GLN A 68 6.94 -2.93 19.02
CA GLN A 68 8.17 -3.29 18.28
C GLN A 68 8.72 -4.68 18.57
N ASN A 69 8.50 -5.19 19.79
CA ASN A 69 9.03 -6.48 20.21
C ASN A 69 8.08 -7.63 19.89
N LEU A 70 6.90 -7.36 19.34
CA LEU A 70 5.94 -8.37 18.90
C LEU A 70 6.56 -9.23 17.79
N THR A 71 6.34 -10.54 17.83
CA THR A 71 6.75 -11.44 16.76
C THR A 71 5.84 -11.28 15.55
N ILE A 72 6.34 -11.57 14.35
CA ILE A 72 5.48 -11.52 13.15
C ILE A 72 4.46 -12.68 13.12
N HIS A 73 4.73 -13.77 13.85
CA HIS A 73 3.73 -14.81 14.09
C HIS A 73 2.51 -14.28 14.87
N GLU A 74 2.73 -13.54 15.96
CA GLU A 74 1.64 -12.90 16.72
C GLU A 74 0.95 -11.79 15.91
N LEU A 75 1.70 -11.06 15.09
CA LEU A 75 1.16 -10.04 14.18
C LEU A 75 0.09 -10.61 13.24
N ARG A 76 0.19 -11.89 12.86
CA ARG A 76 -0.80 -12.58 12.01
C ARG A 76 -2.20 -12.52 12.60
N GLN A 77 -2.32 -12.72 13.91
CA GLN A 77 -3.60 -12.65 14.63
C GLN A 77 -4.16 -11.22 14.65
N ILE A 78 -3.28 -10.22 14.81
CA ILE A 78 -3.65 -8.81 14.83
C ILE A 78 -4.15 -8.36 13.44
N ILE A 79 -3.41 -8.72 12.39
CA ILE A 79 -3.80 -8.43 11.00
C ILE A 79 -5.13 -9.11 10.68
N PHE A 80 -5.31 -10.38 11.07
CA PHE A 80 -6.58 -11.07 10.85
C PHE A 80 -7.74 -10.41 11.61
N LYS A 81 -7.51 -9.94 12.85
CA LYS A 81 -8.54 -9.23 13.63
C LYS A 81 -8.96 -7.91 12.99
N ILE A 82 -8.03 -7.18 12.39
CA ILE A 82 -8.28 -5.84 11.82
C ILE A 82 -8.77 -5.93 10.37
N CYS A 83 -8.11 -6.74 9.55
CA CYS A 83 -8.33 -6.82 8.10
C CYS A 83 -9.16 -8.04 7.67
N GLY A 84 -9.26 -9.08 8.50
CA GLY A 84 -9.97 -10.33 8.15
C GLY A 84 -11.50 -10.22 8.09
N GLN A 85 -12.07 -9.03 8.35
CA GLN A 85 -13.49 -8.74 8.13
C GLN A 85 -13.79 -8.32 6.68
N ASP A 86 -12.78 -7.99 5.88
CA ASP A 86 -12.93 -7.63 4.48
C ASP A 86 -12.86 -8.88 3.59
N ASP A 87 -13.87 -9.10 2.76
CA ASP A 87 -13.92 -10.22 1.80
C ASP A 87 -12.75 -10.22 0.80
N GLN A 88 -12.10 -9.07 0.61
CA GLN A 88 -10.94 -8.92 -0.27
C GLN A 88 -9.61 -9.30 0.39
N PHE A 89 -9.57 -9.51 1.70
CA PHE A 89 -8.35 -9.87 2.41
C PHE A 89 -8.09 -11.39 2.38
N PRO A 90 -6.87 -11.84 2.06
CA PRO A 90 -6.51 -13.26 2.08
C PRO A 90 -6.79 -13.94 3.42
N LYS A 91 -7.55 -15.04 3.42
CA LYS A 91 -7.75 -15.87 4.62
C LYS A 91 -6.44 -16.53 5.07
N ASP A 92 -5.71 -17.09 4.10
CA ASP A 92 -4.40 -17.69 4.29
C ASP A 92 -3.35 -16.93 3.50
N PHE A 93 -2.22 -16.68 4.15
CA PHE A 93 -1.16 -15.90 3.55
C PHE A 93 0.23 -16.23 4.09
N ILE A 94 1.25 -15.85 3.31
CA ILE A 94 2.67 -16.00 3.63
C ILE A 94 3.28 -14.61 3.74
N TYR A 95 4.04 -14.35 4.81
CA TYR A 95 4.82 -13.12 4.91
C TYR A 95 5.98 -13.15 3.92
N LEU A 96 6.26 -12.00 3.32
CA LEU A 96 7.43 -11.78 2.49
C LEU A 96 8.35 -10.75 3.15
N ARG A 97 9.65 -10.93 2.94
CA ARG A 97 10.68 -9.98 3.38
C ARG A 97 11.56 -9.55 2.23
N SER A 98 12.02 -8.32 2.26
CA SER A 98 12.97 -7.78 1.29
C SER A 98 14.38 -8.28 1.59
N VAL A 99 15.02 -8.89 0.59
CA VAL A 99 16.40 -9.39 0.63
C VAL A 99 17.10 -8.92 -0.64
N GLY A 100 17.95 -7.89 -0.50
CA GLY A 100 18.61 -7.27 -1.64
C GLY A 100 17.62 -6.58 -2.57
N ARG A 101 17.47 -7.09 -3.80
CA ARG A 101 16.57 -6.54 -4.84
C ARG A 101 15.26 -7.32 -5.00
N CYS A 102 15.01 -8.31 -4.15
CA CYS A 102 13.87 -9.20 -4.28
C CYS A 102 13.13 -9.39 -2.95
N LEU A 103 11.85 -9.68 -3.04
CA LEU A 103 11.08 -10.27 -1.95
C LEU A 103 11.23 -11.78 -1.94
N THR A 104 11.32 -12.33 -0.73
CA THR A 104 11.44 -13.76 -0.48
C THR A 104 10.42 -14.19 0.58
N LYS A 105 9.94 -15.44 0.47
CA LYS A 105 9.03 -16.04 1.46
C LYS A 105 9.73 -16.12 2.82
N VAL A 106 9.04 -15.66 3.85
CA VAL A 106 9.41 -15.91 5.25
C VAL A 106 8.93 -17.32 5.59
N LYS A 107 9.81 -18.15 6.14
CA LYS A 107 9.45 -19.53 6.54
C LYS A 107 8.70 -19.53 7.88
N PRO A 108 7.87 -20.55 8.18
CA PRO A 108 7.11 -20.60 9.44
C PRO A 108 7.98 -20.45 10.70
N GLN A 109 9.13 -21.14 10.74
CA GLN A 109 10.07 -21.02 11.86
C GLN A 109 10.70 -19.62 11.97
N GLN A 110 10.82 -18.90 10.85
CA GLN A 110 11.30 -17.52 10.87
C GLN A 110 10.23 -16.56 11.39
N GLU A 111 8.94 -16.92 11.36
CA GLU A 111 7.87 -16.06 11.87
C GLU A 111 7.91 -15.92 13.39
N THR A 112 8.38 -16.95 14.10
CA THR A 112 8.56 -16.92 15.56
C THR A 112 9.81 -16.15 15.97
N ASP A 113 10.83 -16.14 15.13
CA ASP A 113 12.12 -15.52 15.43
C ASP A 113 12.16 -14.02 15.06
N LEU A 114 11.48 -13.65 13.98
CA LEU A 114 11.44 -12.28 13.48
C LEU A 114 10.43 -11.44 14.26
N ARG A 115 10.83 -10.19 14.57
CA ARG A 115 10.00 -9.22 15.28
C ARG A 115 9.66 -8.03 14.40
N VAL A 116 8.62 -7.29 14.77
CA VAL A 116 8.19 -6.07 14.06
C VAL A 116 9.34 -5.07 13.88
N LYS A 117 10.22 -4.93 14.89
CA LYS A 117 11.40 -4.06 14.79
C LYS A 117 12.38 -4.41 13.65
N ASN A 118 12.33 -5.63 13.11
CA ASN A 118 13.14 -6.03 11.96
C ASN A 118 12.63 -5.44 10.64
N TYR A 119 11.39 -4.94 10.61
CA TYR A 119 10.75 -4.37 9.43
C TYR A 119 10.80 -2.83 9.42
N ARG A 120 11.61 -2.19 10.27
CA ARG A 120 11.81 -0.74 10.30
C ARG A 120 13.27 -0.34 10.05
N PRO A 121 13.53 0.93 9.68
CA PRO A 121 14.88 1.48 9.65
C PRO A 121 15.59 1.32 11.01
N PRO A 122 16.90 0.97 11.01
CA PRO A 122 17.79 0.84 9.85
C PRO A 122 17.80 -0.55 9.17
N MET A 123 17.02 -1.51 9.65
CA MET A 123 17.02 -2.90 9.13
C MET A 123 16.35 -2.99 7.76
N THR A 124 15.35 -2.15 7.51
CA THR A 124 14.68 -1.96 6.23
C THR A 124 14.67 -0.48 5.84
N PHE A 125 14.37 -0.20 4.58
CA PHE A 125 14.27 1.18 4.09
C PHE A 125 13.02 1.91 4.63
N ALA A 126 11.93 1.18 4.86
CA ALA A 126 10.64 1.70 5.31
C ALA A 126 9.93 0.70 6.23
N PRO A 127 9.02 1.16 7.10
CA PRO A 127 8.22 0.31 7.99
C PRO A 127 7.10 -0.43 7.23
N GLU A 128 7.47 -1.37 6.37
CA GLU A 128 6.56 -2.07 5.45
C GLU A 128 6.68 -3.59 5.60
N ILE A 129 5.55 -4.29 5.51
CA ILE A 129 5.47 -5.74 5.44
C ILE A 129 4.61 -6.17 4.26
N TYR A 130 5.04 -7.24 3.59
CA TYR A 130 4.39 -7.74 2.38
C TYR A 130 3.80 -9.12 2.64
N ILE A 131 2.66 -9.38 2.01
CA ILE A 131 1.86 -10.58 2.20
C ILE A 131 1.53 -11.17 0.83
N LEU A 132 1.67 -12.48 0.69
CA LEU A 132 1.25 -13.24 -0.49
C LEU A 132 0.12 -14.19 -0.11
N GLU A 133 -0.98 -14.15 -0.84
CA GLU A 133 -2.09 -15.11 -0.67
C GLU A 133 -1.62 -16.54 -1.01
N GLY A 134 -1.80 -17.48 -0.07
CA GLY A 134 -1.42 -18.89 -0.22
C GLY A 134 -1.04 -19.56 1.10
N HIS A 135 -0.89 -20.89 1.07
CA HIS A 135 -0.48 -21.67 2.23
C HIS A 135 0.98 -22.14 2.09
N HIS A 136 1.63 -22.46 3.21
CA HIS A 136 3.00 -22.98 3.18
C HIS A 136 3.11 -24.36 2.50
N ASP A 137 2.01 -25.12 2.42
CA ASP A 137 1.97 -26.49 1.90
C ASP A 137 1.72 -26.60 0.39
N ASP A 138 1.59 -25.48 -0.35
CA ASP A 138 1.35 -25.47 -1.80
C ASP A 138 2.57 -25.94 -2.65
N GLU A 139 3.55 -26.61 -2.05
CA GLU A 139 4.75 -27.17 -2.71
C GLU A 139 4.49 -28.39 -3.62
N SER A 140 3.23 -28.81 -3.84
CA SER A 140 2.91 -30.06 -4.55
C SER A 140 2.67 -29.95 -6.06
N SER A 141 2.95 -28.80 -6.69
CA SER A 141 2.83 -28.66 -8.16
C SER A 141 4.12 -28.23 -8.85
N THR A 142 5.22 -28.94 -8.58
CA THR A 142 6.35 -29.00 -9.51
C THR A 142 6.13 -30.11 -10.55
N PRO A 143 6.16 -29.85 -11.87
CA PRO A 143 6.46 -30.90 -12.82
C PRO A 143 7.92 -31.31 -12.59
N THR A 144 8.08 -32.58 -12.23
CA THR A 144 9.35 -33.27 -12.05
C THR A 144 10.29 -33.07 -13.24
N ASN A 145 11.58 -32.93 -12.90
CA ASN A 145 12.75 -33.15 -13.75
C ASN A 145 13.22 -31.96 -14.61
N THR A 146 14.19 -31.20 -14.10
CA THR A 146 15.49 -31.05 -14.79
C THR A 146 16.57 -30.75 -13.74
N LYS A 147 17.62 -31.58 -13.78
CA LYS A 147 18.77 -31.63 -12.89
C LYS A 147 19.49 -30.28 -12.70
N ALA A 148 19.95 -30.09 -11.47
CA ALA A 148 21.18 -29.43 -11.05
C ALA A 148 21.94 -28.63 -12.12
N TYR A 149 21.88 -27.30 -11.99
CA TYR A 149 23.05 -26.46 -12.26
C TYR A 149 23.37 -25.68 -10.99
N ILE A 150 24.31 -26.26 -10.24
CA ILE A 150 25.18 -25.55 -9.31
C ILE A 150 25.94 -24.54 -10.17
N PHE A 151 25.63 -23.24 -10.07
CA PHE A 151 26.57 -22.23 -10.55
C PHE A 151 27.57 -21.98 -9.42
N ARG A 152 28.64 -22.77 -9.49
CA ARG A 152 29.91 -22.53 -8.82
C ARG A 152 30.36 -21.10 -9.11
N GLU A 153 30.78 -20.43 -8.05
CA GLU A 153 31.74 -19.34 -8.15
C GLU A 153 32.94 -19.78 -8.99
N SER A 154 33.37 -18.94 -9.93
CA SER A 154 34.76 -18.91 -10.35
C SER A 154 35.17 -17.49 -10.75
N PRO A 155 36.45 -17.14 -10.54
CA PRO A 155 36.95 -15.79 -10.43
C PRO A 155 37.64 -15.33 -11.73
N ILE A 156 38.19 -14.11 -11.68
CA ILE A 156 39.10 -13.45 -12.63
C ILE A 156 38.42 -12.37 -13.50
N HIS A 157 38.38 -11.15 -12.97
CA HIS A 157 39.30 -10.10 -13.42
C HIS A 157 39.40 -8.98 -12.37
N ARG A 158 40.55 -8.90 -11.71
CA ARG A 158 41.05 -7.68 -11.05
C ARG A 158 41.39 -6.67 -12.14
N SER A 159 41.06 -5.40 -11.93
CA SER A 159 42.04 -4.31 -12.00
C SER A 159 41.48 -3.00 -11.44
N LEU A 160 42.12 -2.54 -10.36
CA LEU A 160 42.40 -1.15 -9.95
C LEU A 160 41.17 -0.28 -9.57
N MET A 161 41.04 0.36 -8.40
CA MET A 161 42.00 0.79 -7.38
C MET A 161 41.32 0.79 -6.00
N THR A 162 42.03 0.34 -4.98
CA THR A 162 41.94 0.88 -3.61
C THR A 162 43.18 1.71 -3.34
N PRO A 163 43.11 2.65 -2.40
CA PRO A 163 44.01 2.50 -1.26
C PRO A 163 43.23 2.56 0.06
N SER A 164 43.34 1.47 0.81
CA SER A 164 43.25 1.48 2.27
C SER A 164 44.62 1.89 2.82
N GLN A 165 44.67 2.60 3.94
CA GLN A 165 45.51 2.26 5.10
C GLN A 165 44.81 2.77 6.37
N LEU A 166 44.38 1.83 7.24
CA LEU A 166 44.92 1.54 8.59
C LEU A 166 44.49 2.61 9.61
N THR A 167 43.84 2.28 10.72
CA THR A 167 44.44 1.51 11.82
C THR A 167 43.44 0.70 12.67
N THR A 168 44.01 -0.36 13.23
CA THR A 168 43.68 -1.28 14.33
C THR A 168 42.76 -0.85 15.47
N ASN A 169 41.85 -1.79 15.80
CA ASN A 169 41.66 -2.46 17.11
C ASN A 169 41.24 -1.60 18.33
N ARG A 170 40.11 -1.95 18.98
CA ARG A 170 40.02 -2.40 20.39
C ARG A 170 38.57 -2.61 20.83
N GLN A 171 38.28 -3.81 21.35
CA GLN A 171 37.09 -4.11 22.15
C GLN A 171 37.00 -3.14 23.35
N GLN A 172 35.81 -2.66 23.70
CA GLN A 172 35.43 -2.52 25.11
C GLN A 172 33.91 -2.38 25.31
N SER A 173 33.46 -3.19 26.27
CA SER A 173 32.14 -3.28 26.87
C SER A 173 31.70 -1.97 27.52
N TRP A 174 30.41 -1.63 27.40
CA TRP A 174 29.79 -0.62 28.25
C TRP A 174 28.93 -1.28 29.32
N VAL A 175 29.41 -1.17 30.56
CA VAL A 175 28.74 -1.49 31.82
C VAL A 175 27.78 -0.33 32.16
N ARG A 176 26.57 -0.67 32.62
CA ARG A 176 25.58 0.27 33.19
C ARG A 176 26.09 0.91 34.49
N PRO A 177 25.58 2.10 34.85
CA PRO A 177 25.31 2.40 36.25
C PRO A 177 23.82 2.63 36.56
N ASN A 178 23.38 2.03 37.66
CA ASN A 178 22.12 2.26 38.39
C ASN A 178 22.08 3.67 39.02
N ALA A 179 20.91 4.33 39.05
CA ALA A 179 20.05 4.68 40.21
C ALA A 179 20.82 5.15 41.47
N VAL A 180 20.51 6.24 42.20
CA VAL A 180 19.27 6.84 42.76
C VAL A 180 19.65 8.24 43.35
N PRO A 181 18.86 9.03 44.14
CA PRO A 181 17.40 9.14 44.33
C PRO A 181 16.84 10.59 44.33
N SER A 182 15.51 10.63 44.46
CA SER A 182 14.56 11.75 44.57
C SER A 182 14.83 12.83 45.61
N LEU A 183 14.30 14.05 45.35
CA LEU A 183 13.66 14.89 46.37
C LEU A 183 12.57 15.78 45.76
N GLN A 184 11.55 15.99 46.58
CA GLN A 184 10.18 16.40 46.29
C GLN A 184 9.97 17.94 46.31
N SER A 185 8.86 18.35 45.69
CA SER A 185 8.06 19.57 45.98
C SER A 185 8.72 20.91 45.55
N SER A 186 8.02 21.94 45.09
CA SER A 186 6.60 22.28 45.17
C SER A 186 6.20 23.19 44.01
N THR A 187 4.94 23.05 43.60
CA THR A 187 4.19 23.98 42.77
C THR A 187 3.90 25.29 43.52
N ALA A 188 4.21 26.43 42.93
CA ALA A 188 3.59 27.70 43.30
C ALA A 188 3.51 28.66 42.11
N THR A 189 2.27 28.91 41.71
CA THR A 189 1.79 29.94 40.80
C THR A 189 2.25 31.33 41.23
N TYR A 190 2.81 32.15 40.34
CA TYR A 190 2.68 33.61 40.48
C TYR A 190 2.48 34.32 39.15
N ARG A 191 1.52 35.22 39.20
CA ARG A 191 0.87 35.97 38.14
C ARG A 191 1.56 37.34 38.04
N SER A 192 1.80 37.78 36.80
CA SER A 192 1.92 39.15 36.29
C SER A 192 2.12 40.30 37.31
N LEU A 193 3.16 41.11 37.09
CA LEU A 193 3.13 42.57 37.33
C LEU A 193 4.11 43.27 36.38
N VAL A 194 3.58 43.69 35.24
CA VAL A 194 4.02 44.88 34.52
C VAL A 194 3.68 46.07 35.42
N HIS A 195 4.63 46.95 35.70
CA HIS A 195 4.47 48.42 35.66
C HIS A 195 5.83 49.10 35.95
N SER A 196 6.19 49.98 35.02
CA SER A 196 7.30 50.92 35.08
C SER A 196 7.29 51.75 36.37
N SER A 197 8.48 52.00 36.90
CA SER A 197 8.75 53.25 37.61
C SER A 197 10.12 53.77 37.19
N GLU A 198 10.08 54.96 36.62
CA GLU A 198 11.23 55.78 36.25
C GLU A 198 12.04 56.13 37.50
N ARG A 199 13.36 55.93 37.42
CA ARG A 199 14.32 56.79 38.10
C ARG A 199 15.40 57.21 37.12
N LYS A 200 15.28 58.47 36.70
CA LYS A 200 16.38 59.26 36.15
C LYS A 200 17.42 59.43 37.25
N ASN A 201 18.66 59.00 36.99
CA ASN A 201 19.81 59.68 37.56
C ASN A 201 20.89 59.79 36.49
N SER A 202 21.16 61.03 36.13
CA SER A 202 22.16 61.50 35.20
C SER A 202 23.55 61.40 35.79
N THR A 203 24.46 60.73 35.10
CA THR A 203 25.88 61.10 35.11
C THR A 203 26.41 61.07 33.69
N ASN A 204 26.80 62.26 33.23
CA ASN A 204 27.52 62.56 32.02
C ASN A 204 28.72 61.62 31.82
N LEU A 205 28.73 60.89 30.70
CA LEU A 205 29.93 60.39 30.06
C LEU A 205 29.81 60.67 28.56
N ASN A 206 30.01 61.94 28.18
CA ASN A 206 30.19 62.33 26.79
C ASN A 206 31.58 61.91 26.33
N GLY A 207 31.68 60.67 25.84
CA GLY A 207 32.82 60.18 25.06
C GLY A 207 32.41 60.02 23.57
N PRO A 208 33.30 60.29 22.59
CA PRO A 208 32.99 60.17 21.16
C PRO A 208 32.57 58.75 20.73
N ALA A 209 32.82 57.74 21.56
CA ALA A 209 32.54 56.34 21.30
C ALA A 209 31.04 55.96 21.37
N ILE A 210 30.20 56.71 22.11
CA ILE A 210 28.77 56.37 22.28
C ILE A 210 27.95 56.75 21.03
N SER A 211 28.39 57.77 20.29
CA SER A 211 27.78 58.19 19.02
C SER A 211 27.94 57.15 17.90
N SER A 212 29.05 56.39 17.91
CA SER A 212 29.31 55.29 16.97
C SER A 212 28.37 54.11 17.20
N TYR A 213 28.26 53.65 18.46
CA TYR A 213 27.41 52.53 18.85
C TYR A 213 25.90 52.82 18.65
N SER A 214 25.46 54.06 18.89
CA SER A 214 24.08 54.48 18.62
C SER A 214 23.71 54.39 17.14
N LYS A 215 24.62 54.80 16.24
CA LYS A 215 24.42 54.68 14.78
C LYS A 215 24.44 53.23 14.31
N GLU A 216 25.25 52.38 14.93
CA GLU A 216 25.35 50.97 14.61
C GLU A 216 24.10 50.19 15.06
N LEU A 217 23.56 50.50 16.24
CA LEU A 217 22.27 49.97 16.71
C LEU A 217 21.08 50.41 15.84
N ALA A 218 21.11 51.65 15.33
CA ALA A 218 20.09 52.13 14.39
C ALA A 218 20.13 51.35 13.07
N LYS A 219 21.33 51.11 12.51
CA LYS A 219 21.51 50.29 11.31
C LYS A 219 21.05 48.84 11.51
N LEU A 220 21.34 48.24 12.66
CA LEU A 220 20.93 46.87 12.98
C LEU A 220 19.40 46.74 13.09
N ARG A 221 18.72 47.75 13.66
CA ARG A 221 17.25 47.80 13.70
C ARG A 221 16.65 47.94 12.30
N GLU A 222 17.21 48.82 11.48
CA GLU A 222 16.78 49.01 10.10
C GLU A 222 16.98 47.73 9.26
N GLU A 223 18.08 47.00 9.49
CA GLU A 223 18.34 45.70 8.85
C GLU A 223 17.36 44.61 9.31
N GLN A 224 17.05 44.53 10.61
CA GLN A 224 16.01 43.63 11.11
C GLN A 224 14.63 43.94 10.53
N GLU A 225 14.29 45.22 10.38
CA GLU A 225 13.03 45.65 9.80
C GLU A 225 12.95 45.36 8.29
N ARG A 226 14.06 45.53 7.56
CA ARG A 226 14.20 45.08 6.17
C ARG A 226 14.01 43.57 6.01
N LEU A 227 14.60 42.76 6.90
CA LEU A 227 14.42 41.31 6.88
C LEU A 227 12.98 40.91 7.17
N ARG A 228 12.32 41.58 8.12
CA ARG A 228 10.92 41.36 8.46
C ARG A 228 10.00 41.67 7.27
N LEU A 229 10.22 42.80 6.59
CA LEU A 229 9.47 43.16 5.38
C LEU A 229 9.69 42.17 4.24
N ARG A 230 10.93 41.70 4.04
CA ARG A 230 11.24 40.68 3.04
C ARG A 230 10.53 39.35 3.31
N GLN A 231 10.41 38.95 4.57
CA GLN A 231 9.66 37.75 4.95
C GLN A 231 8.15 37.90 4.67
N ILE A 232 7.58 39.08 4.96
CA ILE A 232 6.17 39.39 4.66
C ILE A 232 5.92 39.32 3.15
N GLU A 233 6.82 39.88 2.34
CA GLU A 233 6.69 39.85 0.88
C GLU A 233 6.79 38.42 0.33
N LEU A 234 7.75 37.62 0.81
CA LEU A 234 7.84 36.21 0.44
C LEU A 234 6.61 35.40 0.85
N ALA A 235 6.00 35.72 2.01
CA ALA A 235 4.76 35.09 2.43
C ALA A 235 3.58 35.50 1.54
N ARG A 236 3.55 36.74 1.06
CA ARG A 236 2.56 37.24 0.11
C ARG A 236 2.66 36.52 -1.23
N GLN A 237 3.87 36.41 -1.79
CA GLN A 237 4.12 35.68 -3.04
C GLN A 237 3.73 34.20 -2.94
N ARG A 238 4.00 33.55 -1.79
CA ARG A 238 3.57 32.16 -1.56
C ARG A 238 2.06 32.00 -1.60
N ARG A 239 1.31 32.91 -0.96
CA ARG A 239 -0.16 32.90 -1.00
C ARG A 239 -0.71 33.13 -2.40
N GLU A 240 -0.08 34.01 -3.17
CA GLU A 240 -0.49 34.31 -4.54
C GLU A 240 -0.30 33.11 -5.47
N ILE A 241 0.84 32.43 -5.38
CA ILE A 241 1.10 31.17 -6.10
C ILE A 241 0.09 30.08 -5.71
N GLU A 242 -0.22 29.96 -4.42
CA GLU A 242 -1.19 28.99 -3.92
C GLU A 242 -2.61 29.27 -4.44
N LEU A 243 -3.03 30.54 -4.45
CA LEU A 243 -4.32 30.94 -5.03
C LEU A 243 -4.38 30.66 -6.54
N GLU A 244 -3.29 30.88 -7.26
CA GLU A 244 -3.23 30.58 -8.68
C GLU A 244 -3.29 29.06 -8.94
N GLN A 245 -2.64 28.25 -8.11
CA GLN A 245 -2.75 26.79 -8.17
C GLN A 245 -4.19 26.32 -7.94
N GLN A 246 -4.86 26.86 -6.92
CA GLN A 246 -6.28 26.56 -6.67
C GLN A 246 -7.19 26.95 -7.83
N ARG A 247 -6.93 28.08 -8.50
CA ARG A 247 -7.67 28.49 -9.71
C ARG A 247 -7.47 27.48 -10.84
N ARG A 248 -6.22 27.09 -11.12
CA ARG A 248 -5.90 26.11 -12.17
C ARG A 248 -6.53 24.74 -11.88
N GLU A 249 -6.52 24.29 -10.63
CA GLU A 249 -7.17 23.03 -10.23
C GLU A 249 -8.69 23.10 -10.40
N LYS A 250 -9.31 24.23 -10.02
CA LYS A 250 -10.74 24.45 -10.22
C LYS A 250 -11.12 24.42 -11.70
N GLU A 251 -10.35 25.09 -12.55
CA GLU A 251 -10.56 25.07 -14.00
C GLU A 251 -10.40 23.67 -14.58
N LEU A 252 -9.41 22.89 -14.11
CA LEU A 252 -9.18 21.53 -14.58
C LEU A 252 -10.32 20.59 -14.17
N ARG A 253 -10.82 20.75 -12.94
CA ARG A 253 -12.01 20.04 -12.45
C ARG A 253 -13.26 20.38 -13.26
N GLU A 254 -13.47 21.65 -13.57
CA GLU A 254 -14.60 22.11 -14.39
C GLU A 254 -14.51 21.57 -15.82
N LYS A 255 -13.31 21.58 -16.44
CA LYS A 255 -13.07 20.95 -17.74
C LYS A 255 -13.38 19.46 -17.73
N GLN A 256 -12.99 18.75 -16.68
CA GLN A 256 -13.25 17.32 -16.54
C GLN A 256 -14.75 17.03 -16.35
N GLU A 257 -15.44 17.87 -15.58
CA GLU A 257 -16.89 17.77 -15.40
C GLU A 257 -17.63 18.04 -16.71
N ASN A 258 -17.23 19.06 -17.48
CA ASN A 258 -17.81 19.38 -18.78
C ASN A 258 -17.60 18.25 -19.79
N LEU A 259 -16.41 17.64 -19.82
CA LEU A 259 -16.14 16.46 -20.65
C LEU A 259 -17.06 15.29 -20.28
N SER A 260 -17.27 15.05 -18.97
CA SER A 260 -18.17 14.00 -18.50
C SER A 260 -19.64 14.31 -18.86
N ARG A 261 -20.07 15.57 -18.77
CA ARG A 261 -21.41 15.99 -19.20
C ARG A 261 -21.61 15.78 -20.70
N GLU A 262 -20.63 16.12 -21.52
CA GLU A 262 -20.69 15.92 -22.97
C GLU A 262 -20.76 14.42 -23.33
N GLN A 263 -19.99 13.57 -22.65
CA GLN A 263 -20.06 12.12 -22.81
C GLN A 263 -21.45 11.58 -22.46
N ARG A 264 -22.04 12.00 -21.33
CA ARG A 264 -23.39 11.59 -20.95
C ARG A 264 -24.43 12.00 -21.99
N GLN A 265 -24.34 13.22 -22.53
CA GLN A 265 -25.24 13.67 -23.60
C GLN A 265 -25.07 12.86 -24.88
N LYS A 266 -23.84 12.47 -25.22
CA LYS A 266 -23.58 11.61 -26.38
C LYS A 266 -24.17 10.21 -26.18
N GLU A 267 -23.96 9.61 -25.02
CA GLU A 267 -24.53 8.31 -24.65
C GLU A 267 -26.06 8.34 -24.65
N GLU A 268 -26.67 9.42 -24.15
CA GLU A 268 -28.11 9.63 -24.15
C GLU A 268 -28.67 9.74 -25.57
N LYS A 269 -28.00 10.49 -26.46
CA LYS A 269 -28.36 10.56 -27.88
C LYS A 269 -28.25 9.19 -28.57
N GLU A 270 -27.18 8.44 -28.30
CA GLU A 270 -26.99 7.08 -28.83
C GLU A 270 -28.03 6.10 -28.28
N ALA A 271 -28.40 6.22 -27.01
CA ALA A 271 -29.47 5.43 -26.40
C ALA A 271 -30.83 5.74 -27.04
N ALA A 272 -31.14 7.02 -27.29
CA ALA A 272 -32.36 7.43 -27.97
C ALA A 272 -32.44 6.85 -29.39
N ILE A 273 -31.34 6.86 -30.15
CA ILE A 273 -31.25 6.24 -31.48
C ILE A 273 -31.49 4.73 -31.39
N ARG A 274 -30.87 4.05 -30.42
CA ARG A 274 -31.06 2.60 -30.17
C ARG A 274 -32.52 2.28 -29.86
N ILE A 275 -33.18 3.05 -28.99
CA ILE A 275 -34.58 2.87 -28.64
C ILE A 275 -35.49 3.09 -29.86
N GLN A 276 -35.25 4.12 -30.67
CA GLN A 276 -36.01 4.35 -31.90
C GLN A 276 -35.85 3.19 -32.88
N GLY A 277 -34.63 2.66 -33.05
CA GLY A 277 -34.37 1.48 -33.88
C GLY A 277 -35.13 0.24 -33.38
N ALA A 278 -35.09 -0.01 -32.08
CA ALA A 278 -35.83 -1.11 -31.44
C ALA A 278 -37.35 -0.96 -31.64
N TYR A 279 -37.90 0.25 -31.48
CA TYR A 279 -39.32 0.51 -31.69
C TYR A 279 -39.73 0.32 -33.15
N ARG A 280 -38.90 0.73 -34.12
CA ARG A 280 -39.13 0.50 -35.55
C ARG A 280 -39.17 -1.01 -35.86
N ASN A 281 -38.24 -1.77 -35.31
CA ASN A 281 -38.19 -3.22 -35.45
C ASN A 281 -39.41 -3.91 -34.83
N TYR A 282 -39.80 -3.50 -33.63
CA TYR A 282 -41.01 -3.98 -32.95
C TYR A 282 -42.26 -3.72 -33.78
N ARG A 283 -42.43 -2.49 -34.30
CA ARG A 283 -43.55 -2.11 -35.18
C ARG A 283 -43.60 -2.97 -36.44
N ASN A 284 -42.46 -3.25 -37.06
CA ASN A 284 -42.38 -4.09 -38.25
C ASN A 284 -42.75 -5.56 -37.94
N ARG A 285 -42.25 -6.12 -36.83
CA ARG A 285 -42.63 -7.47 -36.37
C ARG A 285 -44.12 -7.57 -36.05
N ARG A 286 -44.71 -6.56 -35.42
CA ARG A 286 -46.16 -6.52 -35.15
C ARG A 286 -46.97 -6.53 -36.44
N LYS A 287 -46.61 -5.68 -37.43
CA LYS A 287 -47.27 -5.68 -38.74
C LYS A 287 -47.15 -7.03 -39.46
N LEU A 288 -46.00 -7.71 -39.35
CA LEU A 288 -45.82 -9.03 -39.93
C LEU A 288 -46.70 -10.08 -39.25
N LYS A 289 -46.76 -10.08 -37.91
CA LYS A 289 -47.67 -10.94 -37.14
C LYS A 289 -49.13 -10.68 -37.49
N GLU A 290 -49.55 -9.42 -37.62
CA GLU A 290 -50.92 -9.07 -38.05
C GLU A 290 -51.23 -9.58 -39.46
N LYS A 291 -50.27 -9.50 -40.40
CA LYS A 291 -50.42 -10.10 -41.74
C LYS A 291 -50.56 -11.63 -41.67
N GLN A 292 -49.72 -12.30 -40.88
CA GLN A 292 -49.79 -13.74 -40.67
C GLN A 292 -51.13 -14.15 -40.04
N LEU A 293 -51.61 -13.42 -39.03
CA LEU A 293 -52.91 -13.67 -38.40
C LEU A 293 -54.06 -13.45 -39.36
N ARG A 294 -54.00 -12.43 -40.24
CA ARG A 294 -55.00 -12.25 -41.31
C ARG A 294 -54.97 -13.41 -42.31
N GLN A 295 -53.79 -13.90 -42.69
CA GLN A 295 -53.66 -15.08 -43.56
C GLN A 295 -54.24 -16.34 -42.90
N ILE A 296 -53.95 -16.58 -41.62
CA ILE A 296 -54.50 -17.70 -40.85
C ILE A 296 -56.01 -17.56 -40.71
N SER A 297 -56.52 -16.37 -40.39
CA SER A 297 -57.97 -16.10 -40.29
C SER A 297 -58.69 -16.33 -41.61
N ASN A 298 -58.10 -15.88 -42.73
CA ASN A 298 -58.61 -16.18 -44.06
C ASN A 298 -58.59 -17.69 -44.34
N PHE A 299 -57.56 -18.41 -43.91
CA PHE A 299 -57.46 -19.86 -44.07
C PHE A 299 -58.49 -20.63 -43.22
N VAL A 300 -58.76 -20.17 -42.00
CA VAL A 300 -59.78 -20.75 -41.10
C VAL A 300 -61.19 -20.50 -41.62
N ASN A 301 -61.45 -19.35 -42.26
CA ASN A 301 -62.74 -19.08 -42.94
C ASN A 301 -62.99 -19.97 -44.18
N TYR A 302 -61.97 -20.61 -44.76
CA TYR A 302 -62.12 -21.61 -45.83
C TYR A 302 -62.26 -23.06 -45.32
N ARG A 303 -62.13 -23.29 -44.00
CA ARG A 303 -62.42 -24.56 -43.33
C ARG A 303 -63.62 -24.40 -42.40
N GLY A 304 -64.75 -23.99 -42.96
CA GLY A 304 -66.05 -24.12 -42.30
C GLY A 304 -66.45 -25.58 -42.27
N LEU A 305 -66.10 -26.28 -41.18
CA LEU A 305 -66.78 -27.45 -40.60
C LEU A 305 -65.81 -28.07 -39.57
N TRP A 306 -66.39 -28.55 -38.47
CA TRP A 306 -65.74 -29.15 -37.28
C TRP A 306 -65.43 -28.17 -36.15
N SER A 307 -66.50 -27.80 -35.45
CA SER A 307 -66.48 -27.47 -34.04
C SER A 307 -66.77 -28.75 -33.25
N PRO A 308 -65.90 -29.19 -32.31
CA PRO A 308 -66.31 -30.04 -31.22
C PRO A 308 -66.34 -29.24 -29.91
N GLU A 309 -67.46 -29.39 -29.21
CA GLU A 309 -67.74 -29.02 -27.83
C GLU A 309 -66.56 -29.23 -26.86
N PRO A 310 -66.35 -28.32 -25.89
CA PRO A 310 -65.35 -28.50 -24.85
C PRO A 310 -65.91 -29.40 -23.74
N ASP A 311 -65.41 -30.63 -23.68
CA ASP A 311 -65.72 -31.56 -22.60
C ASP A 311 -64.94 -31.17 -21.33
N GLU A 312 -65.64 -30.50 -20.41
CA GLU A 312 -65.20 -30.25 -19.05
C GLU A 312 -65.12 -31.59 -18.29
N ARG A 313 -63.94 -32.23 -18.26
CA ARG A 313 -63.54 -33.14 -17.18
C ARG A 313 -62.09 -33.65 -17.33
N ARG A 314 -61.17 -33.06 -16.54
CA ARG A 314 -60.16 -33.74 -15.68
C ARG A 314 -59.06 -32.74 -15.30
N ILE A 315 -59.17 -32.22 -14.08
CA ILE A 315 -58.04 -31.65 -13.35
C ILE A 315 -57.40 -32.81 -12.58
N PRO A 316 -56.14 -33.20 -12.85
CA PRO A 316 -55.43 -34.15 -12.00
C PRO A 316 -54.95 -33.43 -10.72
N SER A 317 -55.59 -33.75 -9.61
CA SER A 317 -55.15 -33.42 -8.27
C SER A 317 -54.09 -34.42 -7.78
N SER A 318 -52.82 -34.23 -8.15
CA SER A 318 -51.67 -34.80 -7.44
C SER A 318 -50.37 -34.18 -7.97
N ILE A 319 -49.52 -33.72 -7.04
CA ILE A 319 -48.23 -33.06 -7.34
C ILE A 319 -47.09 -34.07 -7.62
N GLU A 320 -47.35 -35.38 -7.53
CA GLU A 320 -46.31 -36.42 -7.62
C GLU A 320 -46.23 -37.14 -8.99
N GLN A 321 -47.02 -36.75 -9.99
CA GLN A 321 -46.93 -37.30 -11.35
C GLN A 321 -46.32 -36.34 -12.39
N ARG A 322 -45.59 -35.30 -11.94
CA ARG A 322 -45.00 -34.28 -12.84
C ARG A 322 -43.61 -34.62 -13.41
N ASN A 323 -42.97 -35.71 -12.96
CA ASN A 323 -41.59 -36.04 -13.33
C ASN A 323 -41.45 -37.10 -14.45
N ALA A 324 -42.51 -37.44 -15.17
CA ALA A 324 -42.46 -38.44 -16.25
C ALA A 324 -42.32 -37.85 -17.67
N TYR A 325 -42.04 -36.56 -17.82
CA TYR A 325 -41.83 -35.95 -19.13
C TYR A 325 -40.35 -35.66 -19.36
N SER A 326 -39.72 -36.58 -20.12
CA SER A 326 -38.43 -36.38 -20.78
C SER A 326 -38.39 -34.98 -21.40
N THR A 327 -37.38 -34.22 -20.99
CA THR A 327 -37.16 -32.85 -21.48
C THR A 327 -37.00 -32.87 -23.00
N PRO A 328 -37.43 -31.81 -23.74
CA PRO A 328 -37.27 -31.75 -25.20
C PRO A 328 -35.83 -32.04 -25.67
N LEU A 329 -34.84 -31.77 -24.82
CA LEU A 329 -33.42 -32.04 -25.06
C LEU A 329 -33.05 -33.52 -25.01
N GLU A 330 -33.71 -34.32 -24.16
CA GLU A 330 -33.51 -35.77 -24.09
C GLU A 330 -34.19 -36.51 -25.26
N ARG A 331 -35.34 -36.02 -25.72
CA ARG A 331 -35.97 -36.53 -26.94
C ARG A 331 -35.08 -36.31 -28.18
N TYR A 332 -34.40 -35.17 -28.24
CA TYR A 332 -33.45 -34.87 -29.31
C TYR A 332 -32.18 -35.74 -29.25
N ARG A 333 -31.67 -36.02 -28.04
CA ARG A 333 -30.52 -36.94 -27.86
C ARG A 333 -30.86 -38.39 -28.23
N LYS A 334 -32.06 -38.86 -27.89
CA LYS A 334 -32.51 -40.22 -28.22
C LYS A 334 -32.70 -40.41 -29.72
N TRP A 335 -33.34 -39.46 -30.40
CA TRP A 335 -33.51 -39.48 -31.86
C TRP A 335 -32.17 -39.45 -32.61
N ARG A 336 -31.19 -38.65 -32.15
CA ARG A 336 -29.85 -38.55 -32.75
C ARG A 336 -29.07 -39.87 -32.64
N ASN A 337 -29.17 -40.56 -31.52
CA ASN A 337 -28.46 -41.83 -31.30
C ASN A 337 -29.12 -43.01 -32.05
N GLU A 338 -30.42 -42.97 -32.28
CA GLU A 338 -31.14 -44.00 -33.06
C GLU A 338 -30.88 -43.91 -34.58
N HIS A 339 -30.45 -42.74 -35.09
CA HIS A 339 -30.26 -42.51 -36.53
C HIS A 339 -28.80 -42.33 -36.95
N GLN A 340 -27.85 -42.55 -36.04
CA GLN A 340 -26.42 -42.44 -36.34
C GLN A 340 -25.73 -43.80 -36.22
N TRP A 341 -26.15 -44.76 -37.06
CA TRP A 341 -25.34 -45.89 -37.53
C TRP A 341 -26.07 -46.64 -38.66
N SER A 342 -25.72 -46.33 -39.91
CA SER A 342 -25.89 -47.19 -41.10
C SER A 342 -25.19 -46.54 -42.30
N ALA A 343 -23.88 -46.37 -42.22
CA ALA A 343 -23.03 -46.15 -43.39
C ALA A 343 -22.02 -47.30 -43.46
N SER A 344 -22.52 -48.49 -43.80
CA SER A 344 -21.72 -49.65 -44.19
C SER A 344 -22.65 -50.68 -44.85
N SER A 345 -22.89 -50.53 -46.15
CA SER A 345 -23.34 -51.62 -47.03
C SER A 345 -22.19 -51.82 -48.03
N SER A 346 -21.25 -52.73 -47.80
CA SER A 346 -21.40 -54.19 -47.90
C SER A 346 -21.96 -54.58 -49.27
N VAL A 347 -21.02 -54.74 -50.20
CA VAL A 347 -21.20 -55.35 -51.52
C VAL A 347 -21.68 -56.78 -51.32
N LYS A 348 -22.94 -57.06 -51.67
CA LYS A 348 -23.45 -58.42 -51.84
C LYS A 348 -23.65 -58.68 -53.33
N SER A 349 -22.73 -59.46 -53.87
CA SER A 349 -22.87 -60.19 -55.14
C SER A 349 -23.93 -61.28 -54.97
N GLU A 350 -25.03 -61.21 -55.72
CA GLU A 350 -25.96 -62.31 -55.88
C GLU A 350 -25.68 -63.07 -57.18
N ASN A 351 -25.24 -64.32 -56.99
CA ASN A 351 -25.28 -65.40 -57.96
C ASN A 351 -26.72 -65.67 -58.39
N ILE A 352 -26.96 -65.73 -59.70
CA ILE A 352 -28.15 -66.35 -60.28
C ILE A 352 -27.69 -67.62 -60.99
N ASN A 353 -28.11 -68.77 -60.47
CA ASN A 353 -27.97 -70.06 -61.15
C ASN A 353 -29.34 -70.73 -61.31
N MET A 354 -29.64 -71.04 -62.58
CA MET A 354 -30.52 -72.06 -63.15
C MET A 354 -31.77 -72.54 -62.38
N LYS A 355 -32.91 -72.51 -63.07
CA LYS A 355 -33.75 -73.71 -63.29
C LYS A 355 -34.42 -73.68 -64.68
N LYS A 356 -34.48 -74.87 -65.27
CA LYS A 356 -35.01 -75.28 -66.58
C LYS A 356 -36.55 -75.33 -66.62
N SER A 357 -37.05 -75.60 -67.84
CA SER A 357 -38.34 -76.20 -68.25
C SER A 357 -39.43 -75.16 -68.59
N ASP A 358 -40.19 -75.22 -69.69
CA ASP A 358 -40.34 -76.17 -70.79
C ASP A 358 -40.85 -75.41 -72.02
N ALA A 359 -40.63 -76.01 -73.19
CA ALA A 359 -41.21 -75.58 -74.45
C ALA A 359 -42.72 -75.82 -74.43
N ASP A 360 -43.49 -74.82 -74.86
CA ASP A 360 -44.72 -75.12 -75.59
C ASP A 360 -45.02 -74.04 -76.64
N GLN A 361 -45.23 -74.53 -77.85
CA GLN A 361 -45.55 -73.76 -79.04
C GLN A 361 -47.00 -73.29 -78.95
N SER A 362 -47.22 -71.97 -78.97
CA SER A 362 -48.52 -71.39 -79.26
C SER A 362 -48.34 -70.16 -80.16
N PHE A 363 -48.68 -70.38 -81.43
CA PHE A 363 -48.75 -69.39 -82.48
C PHE A 363 -49.92 -68.44 -82.25
N GLY A 364 -49.68 -67.14 -82.41
CA GLY A 364 -50.70 -66.16 -82.81
C GLY A 364 -51.23 -65.23 -81.72
N PHE A 365 -51.09 -63.92 -81.96
CA PHE A 365 -51.88 -62.82 -81.37
C PHE A 365 -51.51 -62.22 -79.98
N SER A 366 -50.21 -62.16 -79.59
CA SER A 366 -49.79 -61.35 -78.40
C SER A 366 -48.68 -60.31 -78.67
N SER A 367 -48.43 -59.94 -79.93
CA SER A 367 -47.36 -58.99 -80.29
C SER A 367 -47.66 -57.52 -79.93
N PHE A 368 -48.92 -57.14 -79.72
CA PHE A 368 -49.30 -55.75 -79.41
C PHE A 368 -49.42 -55.45 -77.91
N ARG A 369 -49.78 -56.43 -77.07
CA ARG A 369 -49.91 -56.23 -75.61
C ARG A 369 -48.55 -56.12 -74.91
N HIS A 370 -47.54 -56.88 -75.34
CA HIS A 370 -46.19 -56.73 -74.79
C HIS A 370 -45.54 -55.42 -75.21
N ALA A 371 -45.73 -54.97 -76.46
CA ALA A 371 -45.25 -53.67 -76.90
C ALA A 371 -45.94 -52.51 -76.15
N ALA A 372 -47.25 -52.61 -75.87
CA ALA A 372 -47.99 -51.61 -75.10
C ALA A 372 -47.55 -51.55 -73.63
N ASN A 373 -47.36 -52.70 -72.98
CA ASN A 373 -46.86 -52.77 -71.60
C ASN A 373 -45.42 -52.25 -71.50
N GLU A 374 -44.59 -52.52 -72.51
CA GLU A 374 -43.21 -52.03 -72.54
C GLU A 374 -43.15 -50.52 -72.79
N LEU A 375 -44.04 -49.98 -73.62
CA LEU A 375 -44.20 -48.54 -73.81
C LEU A 375 -44.68 -47.86 -72.52
N GLU A 376 -45.62 -48.47 -71.78
CA GLU A 376 -46.08 -47.94 -70.50
C GLU A 376 -44.98 -48.00 -69.43
N ARG A 377 -44.15 -49.06 -69.43
CA ARG A 377 -42.99 -49.20 -68.55
C ARG A 377 -41.96 -48.10 -68.82
N LEU A 378 -41.61 -47.87 -70.09
CA LEU A 378 -40.68 -46.82 -70.50
C LEU A 378 -41.24 -45.42 -70.21
N GLN A 379 -42.55 -45.21 -70.37
CA GLN A 379 -43.20 -43.94 -70.00
C GLN A 379 -43.19 -43.70 -68.48
N LYS A 380 -43.39 -44.75 -67.66
CA LYS A 380 -43.25 -44.65 -66.20
C LYS A 380 -41.82 -44.36 -65.79
N GLU A 381 -40.85 -45.04 -66.39
CA GLU A 381 -39.43 -44.82 -66.15
C GLU A 381 -38.99 -43.39 -66.54
N ALA A 382 -39.47 -42.88 -67.67
CA ALA A 382 -39.23 -41.49 -68.09
C ALA A 382 -39.82 -40.47 -67.12
N ARG A 383 -41.02 -40.72 -66.57
CA ARG A 383 -41.65 -39.87 -65.54
C ARG A 383 -40.93 -39.93 -64.20
N GLU A 384 -40.38 -41.09 -63.84
CA GLU A 384 -39.64 -41.25 -62.60
C GLU A 384 -38.24 -40.61 -62.69
N LEU A 385 -37.60 -40.66 -63.86
CA LEU A 385 -36.35 -39.94 -64.13
C LEU A 385 -36.54 -38.42 -64.08
N THR A 386 -37.65 -37.88 -64.60
CA THR A 386 -37.94 -36.44 -64.46
C THR A 386 -38.27 -36.06 -63.02
N ARG A 387 -38.97 -36.91 -62.27
CA ARG A 387 -39.19 -36.67 -60.83
C ARG A 387 -37.87 -36.66 -60.04
N ARG A 388 -36.98 -37.62 -60.27
CA ARG A 388 -35.66 -37.68 -59.61
C ARG A 388 -34.79 -36.49 -59.95
N LYS A 389 -34.76 -36.06 -61.22
CA LYS A 389 -34.05 -34.83 -61.61
C LYS A 389 -34.59 -33.58 -60.90
N ALA A 390 -35.91 -33.45 -60.78
CA ALA A 390 -36.51 -32.33 -60.07
C ALA A 390 -36.21 -32.36 -58.55
N GLU A 391 -36.17 -33.56 -57.95
CA GLU A 391 -35.78 -33.75 -56.54
C GLU A 391 -34.29 -33.41 -56.33
N GLU A 392 -33.41 -33.82 -57.24
CA GLU A 392 -31.98 -33.49 -57.21
C GLU A 392 -31.74 -31.98 -57.35
N GLU A 393 -32.41 -31.32 -58.31
CA GLU A 393 -32.34 -29.85 -58.48
C GLU A 393 -32.81 -29.10 -57.23
N HIS A 394 -33.89 -29.55 -56.58
CA HIS A 394 -34.38 -28.93 -55.35
C HIS A 394 -33.42 -29.12 -54.15
N VAL A 395 -32.76 -30.28 -54.05
CA VAL A 395 -31.73 -30.52 -53.03
C VAL A 395 -30.49 -29.65 -53.29
N GLU A 396 -30.12 -29.45 -54.55
CA GLU A 396 -29.01 -28.58 -54.95
C GLU A 396 -29.31 -27.10 -54.67
N GLU A 397 -30.54 -26.64 -54.91
CA GLU A 397 -30.99 -25.28 -54.54
C GLU A 397 -30.98 -25.04 -53.03
N LEU A 398 -31.43 -26.00 -52.22
CA LEU A 398 -31.38 -25.90 -50.76
C LEU A 398 -29.93 -25.82 -50.25
N ASN A 399 -29.03 -26.64 -50.80
CA ASN A 399 -27.61 -26.58 -50.47
C ASN A 399 -26.98 -25.25 -50.90
N ALA A 400 -27.32 -24.73 -52.08
CA ALA A 400 -26.85 -23.42 -52.53
C ALA A 400 -27.30 -22.29 -51.61
N HIS A 401 -28.57 -22.32 -51.15
CA HIS A 401 -29.10 -21.34 -50.20
C HIS A 401 -28.36 -21.36 -48.85
N ASP A 402 -28.05 -22.55 -48.33
CA ASP A 402 -27.33 -22.67 -47.07
C ASP A 402 -25.85 -22.27 -47.20
N VAL A 403 -25.21 -22.52 -48.34
CA VAL A 403 -23.86 -22.00 -48.65
C VAL A 403 -23.85 -20.47 -48.68
N VAL A 404 -24.85 -19.83 -49.28
CA VAL A 404 -24.97 -18.36 -49.32
C VAL A 404 -25.17 -17.79 -47.91
N LYS A 405 -26.09 -18.36 -47.11
CA LYS A 405 -26.28 -17.92 -45.71
C LYS A 405 -25.01 -18.05 -44.87
N LEU A 406 -24.28 -19.16 -45.02
CA LEU A 406 -23.02 -19.38 -44.30
C LEU A 406 -21.96 -18.37 -44.72
N SER A 407 -21.88 -18.05 -46.02
CA SER A 407 -20.99 -17.01 -46.55
C SER A 407 -21.31 -15.63 -45.94
N ASP A 408 -22.59 -15.25 -45.91
CA ASP A 408 -23.03 -13.98 -45.32
C ASP A 408 -22.71 -13.89 -43.82
N HIS A 409 -22.96 -14.97 -43.08
CA HIS A 409 -22.65 -15.02 -41.66
C HIS A 409 -21.13 -14.94 -41.40
N LEU A 410 -20.32 -15.58 -42.24
CA LEU A 410 -18.87 -15.51 -42.16
C LEU A 410 -18.36 -14.09 -42.45
N GLN A 411 -18.99 -13.38 -43.39
CA GLN A 411 -18.67 -11.98 -43.66
C GLN A 411 -19.09 -11.05 -42.50
N GLU A 412 -20.24 -11.29 -41.88
CA GLU A 412 -20.67 -10.58 -40.68
C GLU A 412 -19.70 -10.81 -39.51
N LEU A 413 -19.24 -12.05 -39.30
CA LEU A 413 -18.26 -12.35 -38.27
C LEU A 413 -16.90 -11.68 -38.53
N LYS A 414 -16.46 -11.60 -39.81
CA LYS A 414 -15.26 -10.86 -40.19
C LYS A 414 -15.36 -9.38 -39.85
N THR A 415 -16.48 -8.73 -40.18
CA THR A 415 -16.67 -7.30 -39.87
C THR A 415 -16.79 -7.03 -38.37
N LYS A 416 -17.44 -7.91 -37.61
CA LYS A 416 -17.46 -7.83 -36.14
C LYS A 416 -16.07 -7.98 -35.55
N ARG A 417 -15.28 -8.94 -36.05
CA ARG A 417 -13.91 -9.15 -35.62
C ARG A 417 -13.05 -7.90 -35.86
N THR A 418 -13.08 -7.34 -37.07
CA THR A 418 -12.28 -6.15 -37.38
C THR A 418 -12.69 -4.93 -36.55
N ALA A 419 -13.99 -4.75 -36.29
CA ALA A 419 -14.48 -3.69 -35.41
C ALA A 419 -13.99 -3.85 -33.96
N LEU A 420 -14.01 -5.09 -33.43
CA LEU A 420 -13.49 -5.39 -32.09
C LEU A 420 -11.97 -5.21 -32.01
N GLU A 421 -11.22 -5.60 -33.05
CA GLU A 421 -9.77 -5.38 -33.12
C GLU A 421 -9.44 -3.88 -33.13
N ALA A 422 -10.18 -3.06 -33.88
CA ALA A 422 -10.02 -1.60 -33.87
C ALA A 422 -10.36 -0.96 -32.50
N ALA A 423 -11.41 -1.45 -31.82
CA ALA A 423 -11.74 -1.00 -30.47
C ALA A 423 -10.63 -1.37 -29.47
N ARG A 424 -10.10 -2.58 -29.55
CA ARG A 424 -8.97 -3.05 -28.73
C ARG A 424 -7.73 -2.16 -28.94
N GLU A 425 -7.38 -1.85 -30.17
CA GLU A 425 -6.25 -0.96 -30.46
C GLU A 425 -6.44 0.44 -29.86
N THR A 426 -7.66 0.97 -29.90
CA THR A 426 -7.98 2.27 -29.30
C THR A 426 -7.76 2.27 -27.79
N ILE A 427 -8.22 1.21 -27.10
CA ILE A 427 -7.99 1.04 -25.65
C ILE A 427 -6.50 0.91 -25.35
N ILE A 428 -5.74 0.17 -26.16
CA ILE A 428 -4.28 0.03 -25.99
C ILE A 428 -3.58 1.37 -26.14
N ARG A 429 -3.94 2.17 -27.15
CA ARG A 429 -3.37 3.52 -27.32
C ARG A 429 -3.68 4.43 -26.13
N GLN A 430 -4.91 4.39 -25.62
CA GLN A 430 -5.30 5.13 -24.41
C GLN A 430 -4.50 4.68 -23.18
N MET A 431 -4.33 3.37 -22.98
CA MET A 431 -3.52 2.81 -21.90
C MET A 431 -2.06 3.28 -21.99
N GLN A 432 -1.46 3.23 -23.18
CA GLN A 432 -0.09 3.71 -23.41
C GLN A 432 0.04 5.22 -23.14
N GLN A 433 -0.94 6.03 -23.55
CA GLN A 433 -0.96 7.46 -23.26
C GLN A 433 -1.03 7.73 -21.77
N LEU A 434 -1.89 7.00 -21.03
CA LEU A 434 -1.98 7.13 -19.56
C LEU A 434 -0.69 6.69 -18.87
N HIS A 435 -0.08 5.59 -19.32
CA HIS A 435 1.23 5.15 -18.79
C HIS A 435 2.32 6.21 -19.01
N ALA A 436 2.36 6.83 -20.20
CA ALA A 436 3.30 7.92 -20.47
C ALA A 436 3.05 9.14 -19.56
N GLN A 437 1.78 9.52 -19.35
CA GLN A 437 1.42 10.60 -18.43
C GLN A 437 1.84 10.31 -16.99
N ILE A 438 1.62 9.09 -16.50
CA ILE A 438 2.04 8.66 -15.15
C ILE A 438 3.56 8.71 -15.03
N ALA A 439 4.30 8.24 -16.05
CA ALA A 439 5.76 8.29 -16.05
C ALA A 439 6.29 9.72 -15.97
N VAL A 440 5.67 10.66 -16.68
CA VAL A 440 5.99 12.10 -16.61
C VAL A 440 5.70 12.66 -15.21
N ARG A 441 4.50 12.43 -14.66
CA ARG A 441 4.15 12.92 -13.30
C ARG A 441 5.11 12.40 -12.24
N ARG A 442 5.46 11.11 -12.27
CA ARG A 442 6.44 10.52 -11.35
C ARG A 442 7.81 11.18 -11.47
N LYS A 443 8.23 11.56 -12.68
CA LYS A 443 9.49 12.29 -12.88
C LYS A 443 9.41 13.67 -12.23
N GLU A 444 8.33 14.41 -12.46
CA GLU A 444 8.10 15.73 -11.86
C GLU A 444 8.07 15.67 -10.33
N GLU A 445 7.36 14.70 -9.75
CA GLU A 445 7.31 14.47 -8.30
C GLU A 445 8.68 14.14 -7.71
N ARG A 446 9.48 13.29 -8.39
CA ARG A 446 10.86 13.01 -7.96
C ARG A 446 11.73 14.26 -7.98
N ASP A 447 11.60 15.11 -8.99
CA ASP A 447 12.40 16.33 -9.11
C ASP A 447 11.98 17.36 -8.05
N LEU A 448 10.67 17.51 -7.79
CA LEU A 448 10.15 18.33 -6.68
C LEU A 448 10.63 17.81 -5.32
N TRP A 449 10.60 16.50 -5.10
CA TRP A 449 11.09 15.90 -3.88
C TRP A 449 12.59 16.16 -3.70
N LYS A 450 13.41 15.97 -4.74
CA LYS A 450 14.85 16.28 -4.71
C LYS A 450 15.10 17.74 -4.36
N GLN A 451 14.35 18.68 -4.95
CA GLN A 451 14.47 20.10 -4.65
C GLN A 451 14.14 20.39 -3.17
N ARG A 452 13.02 19.86 -2.66
CA ARG A 452 12.62 20.02 -1.26
C ARG A 452 13.64 19.42 -0.30
N TYR A 453 14.10 18.20 -0.61
CA TYR A 453 15.14 17.53 0.17
C TYR A 453 16.43 18.35 0.23
N LEU A 454 16.89 18.91 -0.90
CA LEU A 454 18.10 19.73 -0.92
C LEU A 454 17.95 21.02 -0.11
N ILE A 455 16.77 21.67 -0.17
CA ILE A 455 16.49 22.85 0.64
C ILE A 455 16.49 22.48 2.13
N GLU A 456 15.84 21.38 2.50
CA GLU A 456 15.73 20.96 3.90
C GLU A 456 17.07 20.45 4.45
N LYS A 457 17.86 19.76 3.63
CA LYS A 457 19.23 19.36 3.95
C LYS A 457 20.12 20.56 4.28
N LYS A 458 19.97 21.67 3.54
CA LYS A 458 20.70 22.91 3.84
C LYS A 458 20.27 23.54 5.17
N LYS A 459 18.99 23.48 5.53
CA LYS A 459 18.49 23.98 6.81
C LYS A 459 18.96 23.13 7.99
N THR A 460 18.89 21.80 7.84
CA THR A 460 19.30 20.85 8.89
C THR A 460 20.78 20.95 9.19
N ALA A 461 21.64 21.09 8.18
CA ALA A 461 23.07 21.35 8.39
C ALA A 461 23.33 22.63 9.23
N ALA A 462 22.55 23.69 9.00
CA ALA A 462 22.67 24.92 9.78
C ALA A 462 22.19 24.75 11.25
N LEU A 463 21.19 23.88 11.47
CA LEU A 463 20.70 23.54 12.81
C LEU A 463 21.69 22.64 13.56
N GLU A 464 22.30 21.67 12.89
CA GLU A 464 23.34 20.81 13.47
C GLU A 464 24.54 21.63 13.93
N GLU A 465 25.00 22.59 13.12
CA GLU A 465 26.10 23.47 13.51
C GLU A 465 25.73 24.38 14.69
N ARG A 466 24.50 24.90 14.72
CA ARG A 466 24.01 25.66 15.89
C ARG A 466 23.92 24.79 17.15
N GLY A 467 23.50 23.53 17.02
CA GLY A 467 23.48 22.57 18.12
C GLY A 467 24.89 22.29 18.66
N ARG A 468 25.88 22.16 17.76
CA ARG A 468 27.30 22.00 18.12
C ARG A 468 27.83 23.22 18.87
N MET A 469 27.47 24.43 18.42
CA MET A 469 27.84 25.68 19.12
C MET A 469 27.26 25.70 20.54
N THR A 470 25.96 25.41 20.71
CA THR A 470 25.36 25.38 22.04
C THR A 470 25.95 24.32 22.95
N LEU A 471 26.34 23.16 22.41
CA LEU A 471 27.03 22.11 23.18
C LEU A 471 28.42 22.56 23.64
N ASN A 472 29.17 23.25 22.78
CA ASN A 472 30.45 23.84 23.15
C ASN A 472 30.28 24.92 24.22
N GLU A 473 29.34 25.85 24.05
CA GLU A 473 29.01 26.87 25.07
C GLU A 473 28.66 26.22 26.42
N GLN A 474 27.88 25.13 26.38
CA GLN A 474 27.50 24.40 27.58
C GLN A 474 28.69 23.68 28.23
N SER A 475 29.62 23.16 27.44
CA SER A 475 30.89 22.62 27.91
C SER A 475 31.75 23.71 28.57
N ASP A 476 31.88 24.87 27.93
CA ASP A 476 32.67 25.99 28.44
C ASP A 476 32.11 26.48 29.78
N ILE A 477 30.79 26.68 29.87
CA ILE A 477 30.11 27.04 31.13
C ILE A 477 30.35 25.98 32.21
N ASN A 478 30.28 24.69 31.87
CA ASN A 478 30.53 23.62 32.84
C ASN A 478 31.99 23.65 33.35
N THR A 479 32.96 23.92 32.48
CA THR A 479 34.35 24.08 32.92
C THR A 479 34.54 25.29 33.82
N GLU A 480 33.86 26.41 33.52
CA GLU A 480 33.92 27.62 34.34
C GLU A 480 33.27 27.40 35.72
N ILE A 481 32.14 26.69 35.77
CA ILE A 481 31.50 26.27 37.02
C ILE A 481 32.46 25.40 37.84
N GLU A 482 33.15 24.44 37.21
CA GLU A 482 34.06 23.55 37.93
C GLU A 482 35.28 24.32 38.47
N GLN A 483 35.83 25.24 37.69
CA GLN A 483 36.88 26.15 38.16
C GLN A 483 36.39 27.06 39.31
N ALA A 484 35.15 27.56 39.24
CA ALA A 484 34.55 28.34 40.32
C ALA A 484 34.37 27.51 41.60
N LYS A 485 33.95 26.25 41.50
CA LYS A 485 33.87 25.33 42.65
C LYS A 485 35.23 25.10 43.29
N ILE A 486 36.28 24.88 42.48
CA ILE A 486 37.65 24.70 43.01
C ILE A 486 38.11 25.96 43.76
N ARG A 487 37.90 27.15 43.16
CA ARG A 487 38.21 28.43 43.82
C ARG A 487 37.47 28.60 45.14
N LEU A 488 36.18 28.27 45.16
CA LEU A 488 35.38 28.33 46.38
C LEU A 488 35.89 27.36 47.44
N ASN A 489 36.20 26.11 47.07
CA ASN A 489 36.71 25.10 48.00
C ASN A 489 38.06 25.53 48.63
N ASN A 490 38.94 26.12 47.83
CA ASN A 490 40.20 26.67 48.34
C ASN A 490 39.96 27.84 49.32
N SER A 491 39.03 28.73 49.00
CA SER A 491 38.65 29.83 49.90
C SER A 491 38.04 29.31 51.21
N THR A 492 37.18 28.29 51.17
CA THR A 492 36.61 27.69 52.38
C THR A 492 37.66 27.02 53.26
N LYS A 493 38.66 26.35 52.67
CA LYS A 493 39.78 25.77 53.42
C LYS A 493 40.61 26.84 54.13
N LEU A 494 40.96 27.92 53.44
CA LEU A 494 41.68 29.05 54.03
C LEU A 494 40.90 29.70 55.17
N ARG A 495 39.58 29.85 55.00
CA ARG A 495 38.71 30.36 56.06
C ARG A 495 38.70 29.44 57.28
N GLN A 496 38.58 28.12 57.07
CA GLN A 496 38.58 27.16 58.17
C GLN A 496 39.92 27.10 58.90
N GLN A 497 41.04 27.24 58.17
CA GLN A 497 42.35 27.40 58.79
C GLN A 497 42.39 28.64 59.70
N ALA A 498 41.94 29.79 59.21
CA ALA A 498 41.91 31.02 60.01
C ALA A 498 40.97 30.90 61.24
N GLU A 499 39.83 30.23 61.10
CA GLU A 499 38.92 29.94 62.22
C GLU A 499 39.59 29.06 63.29
N ASN A 500 40.35 28.04 62.88
CA ASN A 500 41.12 27.19 63.80
C ASN A 500 42.23 27.98 64.51
N GLU A 501 42.98 28.82 63.80
CA GLU A 501 44.00 29.70 64.40
C GLU A 501 43.39 30.67 65.41
N CYS A 502 42.23 31.26 65.08
CA CYS A 502 41.50 32.13 66.01
C CYS A 502 40.99 31.36 67.24
N HIS A 503 40.60 30.09 67.09
CA HIS A 503 40.19 29.24 68.19
C HIS A 503 41.36 28.97 69.14
N LEU A 504 42.51 28.57 68.59
CA LEU A 504 43.74 28.34 69.37
C LEU A 504 44.17 29.59 70.14
N LEU A 505 44.18 30.76 69.48
CA LEU A 505 44.50 32.02 70.14
C LEU A 505 43.52 32.37 71.28
N ARG A 506 42.22 32.03 71.13
CA ARG A 506 41.24 32.22 72.20
C ARG A 506 41.50 31.29 73.38
N GLU A 507 41.87 30.03 73.13
CA GLU A 507 42.25 29.08 74.17
C GLU A 507 43.51 29.54 74.92
N GLU A 508 44.54 29.99 74.21
CA GLU A 508 45.76 30.55 74.81
C GLU A 508 45.44 31.77 75.68
N LEU A 509 44.63 32.71 75.19
CA LEU A 509 44.20 33.85 75.99
C LEU A 509 43.41 33.43 77.24
N GLN A 510 42.57 32.40 77.12
CA GLN A 510 41.84 31.85 78.26
C GLN A 510 42.78 31.20 79.28
N GLN A 511 43.79 30.46 78.82
CA GLN A 511 44.83 29.88 79.68
C GLN A 511 45.65 30.97 80.39
N ILE A 512 46.09 32.00 79.67
CA ILE A 512 46.78 33.16 80.24
C ILE A 512 45.90 33.81 81.31
N ARG A 513 44.62 33.99 81.02
CA ARG A 513 43.66 34.55 81.99
C ARG A 513 43.50 33.69 83.23
N THR A 514 43.41 32.36 83.10
CA THR A 514 43.36 31.46 84.26
C THR A 514 44.67 31.48 85.05
N ASN A 515 45.81 31.53 84.38
CA ASN A 515 47.12 31.61 85.05
C ASN A 515 47.29 32.93 85.81
N MET A 516 46.85 34.05 85.22
CA MET A 516 46.82 35.36 85.89
C MET A 516 45.93 35.32 87.15
N ASN A 517 44.73 34.76 87.05
CA ASN A 517 43.85 34.58 88.22
C ASN A 517 44.48 33.68 89.28
N ASN A 518 45.24 32.65 88.90
CA ASN A 518 45.93 31.76 89.85
C ASN A 518 47.12 32.47 90.54
N LEU A 519 47.82 33.36 89.84
CA LEU A 519 48.89 34.21 90.40
C LEU A 519 48.33 35.30 91.32
N GLU A 520 47.17 35.86 91.01
CA GLU A 520 46.48 36.87 91.83
C GLU A 520 45.93 36.28 93.15
N ASN A 521 45.71 34.96 93.20
CA ASN A 521 45.26 34.24 94.40
C ASN A 521 46.42 33.64 95.24
N GLN A 522 47.68 34.02 94.99
CA GLN A 522 48.84 33.57 95.77
C GLN A 522 49.08 34.50 96.99
N PRO A 523 49.14 34.00 98.24
CA PRO A 523 49.34 34.86 99.40
C PRO A 523 50.76 35.43 99.48
N LEU A 524 50.88 36.76 99.62
CA LEU A 524 52.14 37.48 99.84
C LEU A 524 52.89 36.92 101.06
N SER A 525 54.05 36.30 100.83
CA SER A 525 55.04 36.07 101.88
C SER A 525 56.46 35.96 101.30
N LYS A 526 57.17 37.10 101.41
CA LYS A 526 58.61 37.28 101.67
C LYS A 526 59.66 36.85 100.61
N GLN A 527 60.24 37.88 100.00
CA GLN A 527 61.62 37.99 99.47
C GLN A 527 62.68 37.43 100.44
N PRO A 528 63.82 36.88 99.93
CA PRO A 528 64.99 37.73 99.63
C PRO A 528 65.85 37.34 98.40
N SER A 529 66.33 38.36 97.68
CA SER A 529 67.71 38.72 97.23
C SER A 529 68.77 37.66 96.78
N PRO A 530 69.77 38.09 95.96
CA PRO A 530 70.12 37.49 94.67
C PRO A 530 71.38 36.60 94.74
N VAL A 531 71.62 35.79 93.69
CA VAL A 531 72.93 35.45 93.09
C VAL A 531 72.80 34.26 92.10
N GLN A 532 73.56 34.35 91.00
CA GLN A 532 73.99 33.29 90.05
C GLN A 532 73.09 32.86 88.86
N GLN A 533 73.46 33.42 87.71
CA GLN A 533 73.90 32.69 86.49
C GLN A 533 73.34 31.28 86.25
N LYS A 534 72.61 31.12 85.14
CA LYS A 534 73.05 30.24 84.04
C LYS A 534 72.24 30.49 82.76
N GLN A 535 73.00 30.67 81.68
CA GLN A 535 72.54 30.59 80.31
C GLN A 535 71.81 29.27 80.07
N GLN A 536 70.65 29.31 79.42
CA GLN A 536 70.15 28.20 78.62
C GLN A 536 69.35 28.75 77.44
N THR A 537 70.07 28.86 76.33
CA THR A 537 69.55 28.86 74.96
C THR A 537 68.63 27.67 74.74
N ILE A 538 67.41 27.91 74.28
CA ILE A 538 66.54 26.90 73.67
C ILE A 538 66.18 27.41 72.26
N PRO A 539 66.31 26.56 71.23
CA PRO A 539 66.39 27.00 69.84
C PRO A 539 65.01 27.24 69.22
N ILE A 540 65.00 28.20 68.30
CA ILE A 540 63.95 28.39 67.29
C ILE A 540 64.07 27.22 66.30
N SER A 541 63.06 26.37 66.25
CA SER A 541 62.88 25.37 65.18
C SER A 541 61.64 25.75 64.38
N LEU A 542 61.85 26.49 63.30
CA LEU A 542 60.88 26.70 62.22
C LEU A 542 60.97 25.48 61.30
N ASP A 543 60.07 24.51 61.45
CA ASP A 543 59.87 23.47 60.45
C ASP A 543 58.70 23.87 59.55
N ILE A 544 59.02 24.50 58.43
CA ILE A 544 58.11 24.69 57.31
C ILE A 544 58.33 23.52 56.36
N THR A 545 57.48 22.50 56.43
CA THR A 545 57.41 21.48 55.39
C THR A 545 56.29 21.83 54.42
N LEU A 546 56.65 22.56 53.37
CA LEU A 546 55.87 22.69 52.14
C LEU A 546 56.08 21.42 51.32
N GLN A 547 55.05 20.57 51.22
CA GLN A 547 54.96 19.57 50.15
C GLN A 547 54.02 20.10 49.06
N TYR A 548 54.60 20.26 47.87
CA TYR A 548 53.93 20.52 46.60
C TYR A 548 53.31 19.26 46.03
#